data_AF-A0A5C8IWX7-F1
#
_entry.id   AF-A0A5C8IWX7-F1
#
_cell.length_a   1.000
_cell.length_b   1.000
_cell.length_c   1.000
_cell.angle_alpha   90.00
_cell.angle_beta   90.00
_cell.angle_gamma   90.00
#
_symmetry.space_group_name_H-M   'P 1'
#
loop_
_entity.id
_entity.type
_entity.pdbx_description
1 polymer ?
#
loop_
_entity_poly.entity_id
_entity_poly.type
_entity_poly.pdbx_seq_one_letter_code
_entity_poly.pdbx_strand_id
1 'polypeptide(L)'
;MTNKEINSMSYREATRELEEILRAIENDSVDVDELTVKVQRSSQLIKLCKDKLRSAEHAIDQVFNEENCEEPQKPAPAADAEKGRLF
;
A
#
# COMPACT_ATOMS: atom_id res chain seq x y z
N MET A 1 -10.85 -11.83 -14.06
CA MET A 1 -9.76 -10.98 -13.56
C MET A 1 -10.17 -9.53 -13.78
N THR A 2 -10.62 -8.83 -12.74
CA THR A 2 -10.97 -7.41 -12.82
C THR A 2 -9.70 -6.59 -12.89
N ASN A 3 -9.27 -6.27 -14.11
CA ASN A 3 -8.12 -5.41 -14.38
C ASN A 3 -8.50 -3.94 -14.11
N LYS A 4 -8.73 -3.62 -12.83
CA LYS A 4 -9.04 -2.26 -12.39
C LYS A 4 -7.74 -1.49 -12.21
N GLU A 5 -7.73 -0.21 -12.57
CA GLU A 5 -6.58 0.66 -12.40
C GLU A 5 -6.28 0.88 -10.91
N ILE A 6 -5.04 0.63 -10.50
CA ILE A 6 -4.61 0.63 -9.09
C ILE A 6 -4.98 1.95 -8.41
N ASN A 7 -4.67 3.10 -9.01
CA ASN A 7 -4.94 4.43 -8.43
C ASN A 7 -6.42 4.71 -8.14
N SER A 8 -7.36 4.02 -8.81
CA SER A 8 -8.81 4.16 -8.61
C SER A 8 -9.37 3.22 -7.53
N MET A 9 -8.55 2.33 -6.98
CA MET A 9 -8.99 1.35 -5.99
C MET A 9 -9.20 1.99 -4.62
N SER A 10 -10.20 1.50 -3.90
CA SER A 10 -10.33 1.70 -2.46
C SER A 10 -9.33 0.83 -1.70
N TYR A 11 -9.02 1.21 -0.45
CA TYR A 11 -8.15 0.40 0.41
C TYR A 11 -8.64 -1.05 0.52
N ARG A 12 -9.95 -1.25 0.69
CA ARG A 12 -10.58 -2.57 0.80
C ARG A 12 -10.42 -3.41 -0.47
N GLU A 13 -10.55 -2.80 -1.65
CA GLU A 13 -10.34 -3.49 -2.92
C GLU A 13 -8.88 -3.92 -3.09
N ALA A 14 -7.93 -3.02 -2.75
CA ALA A 14 -6.51 -3.33 -2.82
C ALA A 14 -6.12 -4.49 -1.87
N THR A 15 -6.62 -4.48 -0.63
CA THR A 15 -6.38 -5.57 0.32
C THR A 15 -6.98 -6.89 -0.15
N ARG A 16 -8.21 -6.86 -0.69
CA ARG A 16 -8.83 -8.06 -1.25
C ARG A 16 -8.01 -8.65 -2.39
N GLU A 17 -7.50 -7.80 -3.27
CA GLU A 17 -6.66 -8.25 -4.37
C GLU A 17 -5.33 -8.84 -3.88
N LEU A 18 -4.72 -8.26 -2.84
CA LEU A 18 -3.54 -8.83 -2.19
C LEU A 18 -3.82 -10.24 -1.64
N GLU A 19 -4.97 -10.46 -1.01
CA GLU A 19 -5.38 -11.79 -0.53
C GLU A 19 -5.60 -12.78 -1.69
N GLU A 20 -6.18 -12.33 -2.80
CA GLU A 20 -6.35 -13.15 -4.01
C GLU A 20 -4.99 -13.54 -4.62
N ILE A 21 -4.02 -12.62 -4.64
CA ILE A 21 -2.65 -12.90 -5.07
C ILE A 21 -2.00 -13.92 -4.13
N LEU A 22 -2.15 -13.74 -2.82
CA LEU A 22 -1.57 -14.64 -1.81
C LEU A 22 -2.10 -16.07 -2.00
N ARG A 23 -3.42 -16.23 -2.11
CA ARG A 23 -4.07 -17.52 -2.37
C ARG A 23 -3.60 -18.16 -3.67
N ALA A 24 -3.39 -17.35 -4.72
CA ALA A 24 -2.89 -17.86 -5.98
C ALA A 24 -1.48 -18.44 -5.81
N ILE A 25 -0.59 -17.74 -5.11
CA ILE A 25 0.79 -18.18 -4.86
C ILE A 25 0.82 -19.45 -4.00
N GLU A 26 -0.05 -19.55 -2.99
CA GLU A 26 -0.14 -20.72 -2.10
C GLU A 26 -0.65 -22.00 -2.80
N ASN A 27 -1.30 -21.88 -3.96
CA ASN A 27 -1.94 -23.01 -4.65
C ASN A 27 -0.97 -23.83 -5.55
N ASP A 28 0.35 -23.74 -5.33
CA ASP A 28 1.45 -24.50 -5.97
C ASP A 28 1.43 -24.61 -7.52
N SER A 29 0.61 -23.80 -8.18
CA SER A 29 0.32 -23.86 -9.63
C SER A 29 0.77 -22.61 -10.38
N VAL A 30 1.52 -21.72 -9.71
CA VAL A 30 2.01 -20.46 -10.27
C VAL A 30 3.43 -20.66 -10.79
N ASP A 31 3.64 -20.42 -12.09
CA ASP A 31 4.97 -20.43 -12.70
C ASP A 31 5.84 -19.27 -12.16
N VAL A 32 7.16 -19.40 -12.20
CA VAL A 32 8.14 -18.41 -11.71
C VAL A 32 7.96 -17.04 -12.40
N ASP A 33 7.63 -17.03 -13.69
CA ASP A 33 7.35 -15.79 -14.42
C ASP A 33 6.07 -15.12 -13.90
N GLU A 34 5.02 -15.90 -13.64
CA GLU A 34 3.77 -15.38 -13.06
C GLU A 34 3.95 -14.90 -11.62
N LEU A 35 4.78 -15.58 -10.85
CA LEU A 35 5.12 -15.18 -9.49
C LEU A 35 5.75 -13.79 -9.48
N THR A 36 6.67 -13.53 -10.41
CA THR A 36 7.33 -12.22 -10.55
C THR A 36 6.30 -11.13 -10.84
N VAL A 37 5.36 -11.36 -11.76
CA VAL A 37 4.29 -10.42 -12.08
C VAL A 37 3.36 -10.18 -10.88
N LYS A 38 2.98 -11.24 -10.16
CA LYS A 38 2.14 -11.14 -8.96
C LYS A 38 2.81 -10.36 -7.85
N VAL A 39 4.10 -10.59 -7.60
CA VAL A 39 4.87 -9.85 -6.58
C VAL A 39 5.01 -8.37 -6.95
N GLN A 40 5.28 -8.05 -8.22
CA GLN A 40 5.31 -6.66 -8.69
C GLN A 40 3.97 -5.96 -8.48
N ARG A 41 2.86 -6.64 -8.79
CA ARG A 41 1.52 -6.12 -8.56
C ARG A 41 1.24 -5.89 -7.08
N SER A 42 1.59 -6.84 -6.22
CA SER A 42 1.48 -6.68 -4.77
C SER A 42 2.25 -5.47 -4.24
N SER A 43 3.47 -5.23 -4.75
CA SER A 43 4.26 -4.05 -4.38
C SER A 43 3.52 -2.74 -4.70
N GLN A 44 2.86 -2.66 -5.85
CA GLN A 44 2.08 -1.48 -6.26
C GLN A 44 0.85 -1.28 -5.36
N LEU A 45 0.13 -2.36 -5.04
CA LEU A 45 -1.03 -2.32 -4.14
C LEU A 45 -0.63 -1.87 -2.74
N ILE A 46 0.49 -2.36 -2.21
CA ILE A 46 1.02 -1.96 -0.89
C ILE A 46 1.35 -0.47 -0.86
N LYS A 47 1.96 0.08 -1.91
CA LYS A 47 2.26 1.52 -1.99
C LYS A 47 0.98 2.35 -1.91
N LEU A 48 -0.04 1.99 -2.68
CA LEU A 48 -1.34 2.65 -2.63
C LEU A 48 -1.99 2.56 -1.24
N CYS A 49 -1.92 1.40 -0.58
CA CYS A 49 -2.45 1.25 0.78
C CYS A 49 -1.74 2.19 1.76
N LYS A 50 -0.40 2.29 1.68
CA LYS A 50 0.38 3.22 2.52
C LYS A 50 -0.02 4.68 2.28
N ASP A 51 -0.19 5.07 1.02
CA ASP A 51 -0.57 6.45 0.68
C ASP A 51 -1.96 6.80 1.23
N LYS A 52 -2.92 5.88 1.14
CA LYS A 52 -4.26 6.06 1.72
C LYS A 52 -4.22 6.18 3.24
N LEU A 53 -3.41 5.36 3.92
CA LEU A 53 -3.27 5.43 5.37
C LEU A 53 -2.65 6.76 5.81
N ARG A 54 -1.58 7.22 5.14
CA ARG A 54 -0.99 8.54 5.39
C ARG A 54 -1.97 9.69 5.15
N SER A 55 -2.76 9.61 4.08
CA SER A 55 -3.79 10.61 3.82
C SER A 55 -4.87 10.62 4.90
N ALA A 56 -5.25 9.46 5.44
CA ALA A 56 -6.22 9.36 6.52
C ALA A 56 -5.63 9.92 7.83
N GLU A 57 -4.38 9.58 8.15
CA GLU A 57 -3.64 10.12 9.30
C GLU A 57 -3.58 11.65 9.23
N HIS A 58 -3.17 12.22 8.09
CA HIS A 58 -3.13 13.67 7.89
C HIS A 58 -4.51 14.35 7.98
N ALA A 59 -5.58 13.68 7.55
CA ALA A 59 -6.93 14.21 7.71
C ALA A 59 -7.35 14.22 9.18
N ILE A 60 -6.99 13.19 9.94
CA ILE A 60 -7.25 13.10 11.38
C ILE A 60 -6.46 14.18 12.13
N ASP A 61 -5.16 14.31 11.86
CA ASP A 61 -4.29 15.33 12.48
C ASP A 61 -4.79 16.75 12.21
N GLN A 62 -5.25 17.04 10.98
CA GLN A 62 -5.84 18.35 10.66
C GLN A 62 -7.08 18.64 11.51
N VAL A 63 -8.00 17.67 11.65
CA VAL A 63 -9.19 17.85 12.48
C VAL A 63 -8.81 18.14 13.93
N PHE A 64 -7.84 17.42 14.49
CA PHE A 64 -7.39 17.66 15.86
C PHE A 64 -6.64 19.00 16.03
N ASN A 65 -5.87 19.44 15.03
CA ASN A 65 -5.13 20.70 15.07
C ASN A 65 -6.04 21.93 14.86
N GLU A 66 -7.09 21.81 14.03
CA GLU A 66 -8.11 22.86 13.83
C GLU A 66 -8.88 23.13 15.13
N GLU A 67 -9.22 22.08 15.87
CA GLU A 67 -9.91 22.19 17.17
C GLU A 67 -9.01 22.79 18.27
N ASN A 68 -7.67 22.71 18.15
CA ASN A 68 -6.72 23.13 19.18
C ASN A 68 -5.80 24.32 18.81
N CYS A 69 -5.94 24.93 17.63
CA CYS A 69 -5.08 26.04 17.17
C CYS A 69 -3.56 25.80 17.37
N GLU A 70 -3.07 24.59 17.09
CA GLU A 70 -1.64 24.23 17.19
C GLU A 70 -1.02 24.07 15.78
N GLU A 71 0.24 24.54 15.60
CA GLU A 71 0.94 24.48 14.31
C GLU A 71 1.22 23.03 13.87
N PRO A 72 1.14 22.71 12.56
CA PRO A 72 1.21 21.32 12.09
C PRO A 72 2.57 20.69 12.40
N GLN A 73 2.55 19.62 13.20
CA GLN A 73 3.74 18.79 13.43
C GLN A 73 4.09 18.08 12.12
N LYS A 74 5.24 18.49 11.56
CA LYS A 74 5.77 18.02 10.28
C LYS A 74 5.77 16.48 10.24
N PRO A 75 5.04 15.84 9.31
CA PRO A 75 5.10 14.39 9.16
C PRO A 75 6.53 14.00 8.83
N ALA A 76 7.09 13.09 9.62
CA ALA A 76 8.46 12.63 9.47
C ALA A 76 8.68 12.14 8.03
N PRO A 77 9.76 12.58 7.34
CA PRO A 77 10.03 12.15 5.99
C PRO A 77 10.18 10.63 5.98
N ALA A 78 9.54 10.00 4.99
CA ALA A 78 9.54 8.57 4.75
C ALA A 78 10.91 7.95 5.03
N ALA A 79 10.97 7.05 6.00
CA ALA A 79 12.05 6.08 6.14
C ALA A 79 11.95 5.06 4.99
N ASP A 80 12.25 5.49 3.77
CA ASP A 80 12.78 4.62 2.73
C ASP A 80 14.29 4.51 2.96
N ALA A 81 14.66 3.76 4.00
CA ALA A 81 16.04 3.42 4.32
C ALA A 81 16.15 1.91 4.63
N GLU A 82 15.77 1.08 3.66
CA GLU A 82 16.39 -0.25 3.51
C GLU A 82 17.03 -0.35 2.12
N LYS A 83 18.03 0.50 1.91
CA LYS A 83 19.13 0.15 1.01
C LYS A 83 19.98 -0.89 1.75
N GLY A 84 19.68 -2.17 1.60
CA GLY A 84 20.61 -3.21 2.03
C GLY A 84 20.01 -4.55 2.42
N ARG A 85 19.62 -5.36 1.42
CA ARG A 85 20.06 -6.76 1.34
C ARG A 85 19.85 -7.30 -0.07
N LEU A 86 20.79 -6.98 -0.96
CA LEU A 86 21.14 -7.91 -2.03
C LEU A 86 22.05 -8.97 -1.40
N PHE A 87 21.87 -10.21 -1.87
CA PHE A 87 22.47 -11.49 -1.44
C PHE A 87 21.76 -12.20 -0.28
#